data_AF-A0A166E7G8-F1
#
_entry.id   AF-A0A166E7G8-F1
#
_cell.length_a   1.000
_cell.length_b   1.000
_cell.length_c   1.000
_cell.angle_alpha   90.00
_cell.angle_beta   90.00
_cell.angle_gamma   90.00
#
_symmetry.space_group_name_H-M   'P 1'
#
loop_
_entity.id
_entity.type
_entity.pdbx_description
1 polymer ?
#
loop_
_entity_poly.entity_id
_entity_poly.type
_entity_poly.pdbx_seq_one_letter_code
_entity_poly.pdbx_strand_id
1 'polypeptide(L)'
;MELCVRQWQHMKTTEYTREQVTTILLVNARSSATLLSSPAMLFHPAISRFPHTRSPALGDRRRSPSNDDSAAAALRELWVAALDDYRRTVDIDLRGHILLGELETCETSDQMFGVLCAASTYLKNGTSSQFAEAMKHVVGGLSEFARALDGIARSTDFPGVKEIFAALALLLNAAHRVRTEYKDAEKLIDRFRAYIDRLKVRMRAPMGDGARAIALSALVNLLKAFAHVTRLLKQGRGALFLKSLFVKGGALQSTLHDLETIVSDEEMMGITDIIVGMNQFSDEIFYVKKTTQNILDELQESKARDQTQHDAVMERLKAIEANDRANNEVIMKKLQDIQDQLERRASLPDPDLTTARGLYI
;
A
#
# COMPACT_ATOMS: atom_id res chain seq x y z
N MET A 1 9.93 20.88 8.39
CA MET A 1 8.67 20.64 9.13
C MET A 1 7.91 21.94 9.46
N GLU A 2 8.52 22.95 10.11
CA GLU A 2 7.81 24.20 10.46
C GLU A 2 7.19 24.96 9.28
N LEU A 3 7.87 24.94 8.11
CA LEU A 3 7.34 25.54 6.88
C LEU A 3 6.06 24.83 6.41
N CYS A 4 6.02 23.50 6.48
CA CYS A 4 4.84 22.69 6.12
C CYS A 4 3.67 22.94 7.09
N VAL A 5 3.94 23.04 8.40
CA VAL A 5 2.91 23.30 9.42
C VAL A 5 2.32 24.71 9.27
N ARG A 6 3.16 25.73 8.97
CA ARG A 6 2.69 27.08 8.66
C ARG A 6 1.88 27.16 7.36
N GLN A 7 2.31 26.44 6.32
CA GLN A 7 1.57 26.37 5.05
C GLN A 7 0.22 25.68 5.22
N TRP A 8 0.15 24.64 6.06
CA TRP A 8 -1.07 23.92 6.38
C TRP A 8 -2.06 24.74 7.22
N GLN A 9 -1.57 25.49 8.22
CA GLN A 9 -2.41 26.44 8.98
C GLN A 9 -2.97 27.55 8.08
N HIS A 10 -2.18 28.00 7.10
CA HIS A 10 -2.63 29.00 6.12
C HIS A 10 -3.67 28.42 5.12
N MET A 11 -3.59 27.13 4.79
CA MET A 11 -4.58 26.43 3.95
C MET A 11 -5.95 26.28 4.63
N LYS A 12 -6.00 26.16 5.96
CA LYS A 12 -7.28 26.06 6.71
C LYS A 12 -8.12 27.33 6.66
N THR A 13 -7.51 28.49 6.43
CA THR A 13 -8.18 29.80 6.50
C THR A 13 -8.60 30.37 5.15
N THR A 14 -8.22 29.73 4.04
CA THR A 14 -8.48 30.24 2.68
C THR A 14 -9.19 29.17 1.86
N GLU A 15 -10.37 29.50 1.30
CA GLU A 15 -11.05 28.70 0.27
C GLU A 15 -10.12 28.54 -0.95
N TYR A 16 -9.31 27.49 -0.96
CA TYR A 16 -8.49 27.13 -2.10
C TYR A 16 -9.32 26.29 -3.06
N THR A 17 -9.36 26.69 -4.33
CA THR A 17 -10.01 25.90 -5.37
C THR A 17 -9.21 24.62 -5.61
N ARG A 18 -9.91 23.54 -5.97
CA ARG A 18 -9.36 22.20 -6.23
C ARG A 18 -8.15 22.21 -7.19
N GLU A 19 -8.07 23.19 -8.09
CA GLU A 19 -6.94 23.39 -9.00
C GLU A 19 -5.64 23.76 -8.28
N GLN A 20 -5.70 24.63 -7.27
CA GLN A 20 -4.51 25.10 -6.58
C GLN A 20 -3.88 24.03 -5.67
N VAL A 21 -4.70 23.17 -5.07
CA VAL A 21 -4.21 21.98 -4.31
C VAL A 21 -3.48 21.02 -5.25
N THR A 22 -3.98 20.84 -6.47
CA THR A 22 -3.37 19.98 -7.48
C THR A 22 -2.02 20.54 -7.96
N THR A 23 -1.92 21.87 -8.15
CA THR A 23 -0.66 22.53 -8.53
C THR A 23 0.41 22.36 -7.44
N ILE A 24 0.06 22.52 -6.16
CA ILE A 24 1.01 22.39 -5.05
C ILE A 24 1.51 20.95 -4.91
N LEU A 25 0.63 19.96 -5.04
CA LEU A 25 1.02 18.53 -5.04
C LEU A 25 1.95 18.19 -6.22
N LEU A 26 1.68 18.74 -7.41
CA LEU A 26 2.54 18.54 -8.58
C LEU A 26 3.92 19.20 -8.43
N VAL A 27 4.01 20.36 -7.79
CA VAL A 27 5.29 21.04 -7.53
C VAL A 27 6.17 20.24 -6.56
N ASN A 28 5.57 19.66 -5.51
CA ASN A 28 6.30 18.79 -4.58
C ASN A 28 6.72 17.45 -5.21
N ALA A 29 5.87 16.86 -6.06
CA ALA A 29 6.22 15.64 -6.80
C ALA A 29 7.38 15.89 -7.80
N ARG A 30 7.40 17.06 -8.44
CA ARG A 30 8.43 17.42 -9.43
C ARG A 30 9.79 17.70 -8.81
N SER A 31 9.85 18.23 -7.58
CA SER A 31 11.11 18.37 -6.82
C SER A 31 11.76 17.01 -6.48
N SER A 32 10.95 15.96 -6.31
CA SER A 32 11.46 14.62 -6.02
C SER A 32 11.96 13.89 -7.28
N ALA A 33 11.40 14.21 -8.45
CA ALA A 33 11.76 13.57 -9.72
C ALA A 33 13.10 14.04 -10.31
N THR A 34 13.60 15.22 -9.94
CA THR A 34 14.88 15.76 -10.44
C THR A 34 16.14 15.08 -9.87
N LEU A 35 16.02 14.14 -8.93
CA LEU A 35 17.17 13.43 -8.33
C LEU A 35 17.45 12.04 -8.93
N LEU A 36 16.68 11.59 -9.93
CA LEU A 36 16.77 10.21 -10.46
C LEU A 36 17.21 10.08 -11.93
N SER A 37 17.81 11.12 -12.53
CA SER A 37 18.38 11.01 -13.88
C SER A 37 19.89 10.74 -13.81
N SER A 38 20.27 9.46 -13.72
CA SER A 38 21.62 9.01 -14.09
C SER A 38 21.57 7.67 -14.85
N PRO A 39 22.46 7.43 -15.83
CA PRO A 39 22.28 6.38 -16.82
C PRO A 39 22.73 5.00 -16.34
N ALA A 40 22.05 3.99 -16.87
CA ALA A 40 22.14 2.58 -16.52
C ALA A 40 23.55 1.97 -16.61
N MET A 41 23.97 1.28 -15.54
CA MET A 41 24.95 0.21 -15.61
C MET A 41 24.26 -1.13 -15.38
N LEU A 42 24.33 -2.00 -16.39
CA LEU A 42 23.88 -3.38 -16.37
C LEU A 42 24.75 -4.19 -15.40
N PHE A 43 24.15 -4.72 -14.34
CA PHE A 43 24.77 -5.74 -13.48
C PHE A 43 23.91 -7.00 -13.46
N HIS A 44 24.55 -8.13 -13.78
CA HIS A 44 24.03 -9.49 -13.60
C HIS A 44 24.16 -9.92 -12.13
N PRO A 45 23.13 -10.50 -11.49
CA PRO A 45 23.28 -11.07 -10.15
C PRO A 45 23.58 -12.57 -10.23
N ALA A 46 24.75 -12.97 -9.73
CA ALA A 46 25.02 -14.35 -9.31
C ALA A 46 24.60 -14.50 -7.84
N ILE A 47 23.54 -15.26 -7.59
CA ILE A 47 22.99 -15.55 -6.27
C ILE A 47 23.87 -16.62 -5.59
N SER A 48 24.62 -16.23 -4.56
CA SER A 48 25.25 -17.19 -3.64
C SER A 48 24.35 -17.43 -2.42
N ARG A 49 24.18 -18.70 -2.07
CA ARG A 49 23.37 -19.19 -0.95
C ARG A 49 24.08 -18.91 0.38
N PHE A 50 23.42 -18.20 1.29
CA PHE A 50 23.80 -18.14 2.70
C PHE A 50 23.14 -19.28 3.50
N PRO A 51 23.83 -19.85 4.50
CA PRO A 51 23.30 -20.92 5.34
C PRO A 51 22.34 -20.38 6.42
N HIS A 52 21.22 -21.08 6.61
CA HIS A 52 20.25 -20.82 7.66
C HIS A 52 20.82 -21.15 9.06
N THR A 53 21.01 -20.13 9.88
CA THR A 53 21.14 -20.29 11.34
C THR A 53 19.76 -20.56 11.95
N ARG A 54 19.61 -21.76 12.54
CA ARG A 54 18.47 -22.15 13.37
C ARG A 54 18.34 -21.22 14.58
N SER A 55 17.23 -20.48 14.66
CA SER A 55 16.82 -19.80 15.89
C SER A 55 16.19 -20.78 16.89
N PRO A 56 16.47 -20.63 18.19
CA PRO A 56 15.92 -21.45 19.25
C PRO A 56 14.46 -21.08 19.55
N ALA A 57 13.66 -22.10 19.81
CA ALA A 57 12.28 -22.00 20.28
C ALA A 57 12.22 -21.19 21.58
N LEU A 58 11.48 -20.07 21.55
CA LEU A 58 11.35 -19.19 22.69
C LEU A 58 9.91 -18.71 22.83
N GLY A 59 9.26 -19.23 23.87
CA GLY A 59 8.22 -18.53 24.62
C GLY A 59 6.84 -18.53 24.00
N ASP A 60 5.94 -19.29 24.61
CA ASP A 60 4.50 -19.10 24.56
C ASP A 60 4.15 -17.70 25.08
N ARG A 61 4.30 -16.71 24.21
CA ARG A 61 4.07 -15.29 24.48
C ARG A 61 2.56 -15.10 24.46
N ARG A 62 1.94 -15.13 25.66
CA ARG A 62 0.56 -14.65 25.87
C ARG A 62 0.39 -13.36 25.07
N ARG A 63 -0.31 -13.41 23.94
CA ARG A 63 -0.70 -12.23 23.19
C ARG A 63 -1.62 -11.46 24.12
N SER A 64 -1.12 -10.34 24.65
CA SER A 64 -2.01 -9.29 25.12
C SER A 64 -3.00 -9.01 23.99
N PRO A 65 -4.31 -8.92 24.27
CA PRO A 65 -5.30 -8.57 23.26
C PRO A 65 -4.83 -7.31 22.57
N SER A 66 -4.61 -7.40 21.26
CA SER A 66 -4.19 -6.26 20.45
C SER A 66 -5.26 -5.18 20.55
N ASN A 67 -4.87 -3.91 20.60
CA ASN A 67 -5.80 -2.78 20.57
C ASN A 67 -6.83 -2.89 19.41
N ASP A 68 -6.46 -3.60 18.34
CA ASP A 68 -7.27 -3.93 17.17
C ASP A 68 -8.58 -4.66 17.52
N ASP A 69 -8.57 -5.57 18.51
CA ASP A 69 -9.76 -6.32 18.93
C ASP A 69 -10.80 -5.40 19.60
N SER A 70 -10.31 -4.39 20.35
CA SER A 70 -11.17 -3.41 21.03
C SER A 70 -11.84 -2.47 20.04
N ALA A 71 -11.14 -2.05 18.98
CA ALA A 71 -11.70 -1.18 17.96
C ALA A 71 -12.78 -1.90 17.15
N ALA A 72 -12.54 -3.15 16.75
CA ALA A 72 -13.53 -3.97 16.04
C ALA A 72 -14.80 -4.19 16.87
N ALA A 73 -14.66 -4.43 18.18
CA ALA A 73 -15.80 -4.57 19.10
C ALA A 73 -16.63 -3.29 19.21
N ALA A 74 -15.99 -2.14 19.44
CA ALA A 74 -16.68 -0.84 19.52
C ALA A 74 -17.43 -0.50 18.22
N LEU A 75 -16.83 -0.85 17.08
CA LEU A 75 -17.46 -0.66 15.76
C LEU A 75 -18.68 -1.55 15.57
N ARG A 76 -18.60 -2.82 15.99
CA ARG A 76 -19.74 -3.73 15.96
C ARG A 76 -20.88 -3.23 16.86
N GLU A 77 -20.56 -2.71 18.04
CA GLU A 77 -21.56 -2.12 18.94
C GLU A 77 -22.25 -0.90 18.32
N LEU A 78 -21.49 0.02 17.71
CA LEU A 78 -22.04 1.18 17.01
C LEU A 78 -22.97 0.75 15.86
N TRP A 79 -22.55 -0.27 15.12
CA TRP A 79 -23.30 -0.83 14.00
C TRP A 79 -24.63 -1.45 14.43
N VAL A 80 -24.61 -2.30 15.46
CA VAL A 80 -25.80 -2.92 16.03
C VAL A 80 -26.75 -1.84 16.58
N ALA A 81 -26.21 -0.85 17.29
CA ALA A 81 -27.00 0.26 17.83
C ALA A 81 -27.70 1.06 16.73
N ALA A 82 -27.06 1.26 15.57
CA ALA A 82 -27.65 1.95 14.43
C ALA A 82 -28.80 1.16 13.79
N LEU A 83 -28.65 -0.16 13.65
CA LEU A 83 -29.72 -1.04 13.17
C LEU A 83 -30.90 -1.07 14.14
N ASP A 84 -30.63 -1.08 15.44
CA ASP A 84 -31.69 -1.02 16.46
C ASP A 84 -32.38 0.35 16.49
N ASP A 85 -31.65 1.44 16.25
CA ASP A 85 -32.22 2.77 16.07
C ASP A 85 -33.12 2.86 14.82
N TYR A 86 -32.70 2.24 13.72
CA TYR A 86 -33.51 2.10 12.51
C TYR A 86 -34.83 1.38 12.82
N ARG A 87 -34.75 0.20 13.47
CA ARG A 87 -35.93 -0.62 13.84
C ARG A 87 -36.92 0.18 14.69
N ARG A 88 -36.42 0.84 15.74
CA ARG A 88 -37.22 1.70 16.63
C ARG A 88 -37.86 2.87 15.89
N THR A 89 -37.13 3.48 14.96
CA THR A 89 -37.63 4.64 14.21
C THR A 89 -38.70 4.27 13.21
N VAL A 90 -38.54 3.17 12.48
CA VAL A 90 -39.48 2.74 11.43
C VAL A 90 -40.68 1.97 11.99
N ASP A 91 -40.57 1.51 13.24
CA ASP A 91 -41.54 0.64 13.92
C ASP A 91 -41.81 -0.62 13.09
N ILE A 92 -40.73 -1.22 12.58
CA ILE A 92 -40.74 -2.49 11.88
C ILE A 92 -39.58 -3.32 12.40
N ASP A 93 -39.88 -4.55 12.81
CA ASP A 93 -38.84 -5.55 13.01
C ASP A 93 -38.32 -6.03 11.65
N LEU A 94 -37.08 -5.64 11.35
CA LEU A 94 -36.38 -6.08 10.14
C LEU A 94 -36.17 -7.61 10.12
N ARG A 95 -36.10 -8.25 11.29
CA ARG A 95 -35.82 -9.70 11.41
C ARG A 95 -37.01 -10.57 11.03
N GLY A 96 -38.22 -10.13 11.36
CA GLY A 96 -39.46 -10.82 10.98
C GLY A 96 -39.95 -10.47 9.57
N HIS A 97 -39.28 -9.59 8.84
CA HIS A 97 -39.76 -9.14 7.54
C HIS A 97 -39.51 -10.21 6.46
N ILE A 98 -40.51 -10.52 5.63
CA ILE A 98 -40.43 -11.55 4.56
C ILE A 98 -39.21 -11.35 3.67
N LEU A 99 -38.87 -10.09 3.38
CA LEU A 99 -37.70 -9.72 2.58
C LEU A 99 -36.38 -10.17 3.19
N LEU A 100 -36.26 -10.27 4.53
CA LEU A 100 -35.02 -10.74 5.13
C LEU A 100 -34.81 -12.23 4.85
N GLY A 101 -35.85 -13.06 4.90
CA GLY A 101 -35.77 -14.46 4.51
C GLY A 101 -35.35 -14.65 3.05
N GLU A 102 -35.84 -13.80 2.15
CA GLU A 102 -35.41 -13.79 0.74
C GLU A 102 -33.95 -13.34 0.58
N LEU A 103 -33.55 -12.26 1.28
CA LEU A 103 -32.17 -11.77 1.29
C LEU A 103 -31.20 -12.76 1.95
N GLU A 104 -31.67 -13.58 2.88
CA GLU A 104 -30.86 -14.61 3.53
C GLU A 104 -30.38 -15.66 2.54
N THR A 105 -31.24 -16.01 1.56
CA THR A 105 -30.93 -16.95 0.48
C THR A 105 -30.07 -16.37 -0.64
N CYS A 106 -29.80 -15.05 -0.62
CA CYS A 106 -28.97 -14.42 -1.63
C CYS A 106 -27.48 -14.62 -1.33
N GLU A 107 -26.74 -15.15 -2.30
CA GLU A 107 -25.29 -15.35 -2.26
C GLU A 107 -24.52 -14.25 -3.02
N THR A 108 -25.19 -13.57 -3.96
CA THR A 108 -24.57 -12.56 -4.82
C THR A 108 -25.27 -11.20 -4.74
N SER A 109 -24.53 -10.14 -5.06
CA SER A 109 -25.08 -8.78 -5.15
C SER A 109 -26.20 -8.67 -6.17
N ASP A 110 -26.11 -9.43 -7.28
CA ASP A 110 -27.15 -9.45 -8.32
C ASP A 110 -28.44 -10.09 -7.83
N GLN A 111 -28.36 -11.14 -7.01
CA GLN A 111 -29.52 -11.74 -6.36
C GLN A 111 -30.14 -10.78 -5.35
N MET A 112 -29.33 -10.12 -4.51
CA MET A 112 -29.81 -9.10 -3.56
C MET A 112 -30.49 -7.93 -4.29
N PHE A 113 -29.90 -7.46 -5.39
CA PHE A 113 -30.51 -6.44 -6.25
C PHE A 113 -31.81 -6.94 -6.87
N GLY A 114 -31.86 -8.21 -7.29
CA GLY A 114 -33.07 -8.87 -7.76
C GLY A 114 -34.20 -8.85 -6.74
N VAL A 115 -33.92 -9.20 -5.47
CA VAL A 115 -34.89 -9.13 -4.36
C VAL A 115 -35.32 -7.69 -4.11
N LEU A 116 -34.39 -6.72 -4.12
CA LEU A 116 -34.73 -5.29 -3.98
C LEU A 116 -35.63 -4.79 -5.11
N CYS A 117 -35.35 -5.21 -6.34
CA CYS A 117 -36.18 -4.91 -7.51
C CYS A 117 -37.55 -5.58 -7.40
N ALA A 118 -37.62 -6.82 -6.93
CA ALA A 118 -38.88 -7.53 -6.72
C ALA A 118 -39.72 -6.86 -5.62
N ALA A 119 -39.11 -6.53 -4.48
CA ALA A 119 -39.72 -5.78 -3.39
C ALA A 119 -40.28 -4.43 -3.88
N SER A 120 -39.61 -3.83 -4.87
CA SER A 120 -40.03 -2.56 -5.45
C SER A 120 -41.14 -2.67 -6.52
N THR A 121 -41.58 -3.90 -6.90
CA THR A 121 -42.59 -4.37 -7.90
C THR A 121 -43.00 -3.46 -9.07
N TYR A 122 -43.16 -2.17 -8.84
CA TYR A 122 -43.43 -1.09 -9.77
C TYR A 122 -42.19 -0.35 -10.32
N LEU A 123 -40.95 -0.79 -10.02
CA LEU A 123 -39.79 -0.35 -10.82
C LEU A 123 -40.02 -0.54 -12.33
N LYS A 124 -40.83 -1.53 -12.69
CA LYS A 124 -41.14 -1.93 -14.08
C LYS A 124 -42.04 -0.96 -14.85
N ASN A 125 -42.81 -0.08 -14.20
CA ASN A 125 -43.89 0.68 -14.87
C ASN A 125 -43.68 2.20 -14.94
N GLY A 126 -42.49 2.71 -14.63
CA GLY A 126 -42.23 4.15 -14.78
C GLY A 126 -41.07 4.71 -13.97
N THR A 127 -40.18 3.86 -13.47
CA THR A 127 -39.01 4.39 -12.77
C THR A 127 -37.98 4.86 -13.77
N SER A 128 -37.46 6.04 -13.49
CA SER A 128 -36.19 6.52 -14.02
C SER A 128 -35.18 5.38 -14.01
N SER A 129 -34.70 4.97 -15.18
CA SER A 129 -33.58 4.01 -15.30
C SER A 129 -32.38 4.42 -14.45
N GLN A 130 -32.24 5.71 -14.17
CA GLN A 130 -31.19 6.28 -13.31
C GLN A 130 -31.31 5.81 -11.86
N PHE A 131 -32.53 5.66 -11.35
CA PHE A 131 -32.75 5.19 -9.97
C PHE A 131 -32.36 3.72 -9.81
N ALA A 132 -32.80 2.87 -10.75
CA ALA A 132 -32.43 1.46 -10.77
C ALA A 132 -30.91 1.29 -10.87
N GLU A 133 -30.26 2.11 -11.70
CA GLU A 133 -28.81 2.12 -11.84
C GLU A 133 -28.11 2.61 -10.56
N ALA A 134 -28.62 3.65 -9.90
CA ALA A 134 -28.07 4.14 -8.64
C ALA A 134 -28.17 3.08 -7.53
N MET A 135 -29.32 2.42 -7.44
CA MET A 135 -29.55 1.31 -6.53
C MET A 135 -28.60 0.13 -6.79
N LYS A 136 -28.38 -0.22 -8.06
CA LYS A 136 -27.43 -1.27 -8.44
C LYS A 136 -26.01 -0.95 -7.95
N HIS A 137 -25.57 0.30 -8.10
CA HIS A 137 -24.26 0.75 -7.62
C HIS A 137 -24.16 0.67 -6.10
N VAL A 138 -25.19 1.14 -5.38
CA VAL A 138 -25.27 1.05 -3.92
C VAL A 138 -25.16 -0.41 -3.47
N VAL A 139 -25.93 -1.32 -4.07
CA VAL A 139 -25.95 -2.73 -3.68
C VAL A 139 -24.62 -3.41 -3.97
N GLY A 140 -24.05 -3.17 -5.15
CA GLY A 140 -22.74 -3.70 -5.51
C GLY A 140 -21.64 -3.22 -4.56
N GLY A 141 -21.58 -1.91 -4.28
CA GLY A 141 -20.56 -1.37 -3.40
C GLY A 141 -20.71 -1.76 -1.93
N LEU A 142 -21.94 -1.88 -1.42
CA LEU A 142 -22.19 -2.45 -0.09
C LEU A 142 -21.79 -3.92 0.00
N SER A 143 -22.00 -4.69 -1.06
CA SER A 143 -21.60 -6.11 -1.11
C SER A 143 -20.08 -6.27 -1.14
N GLU A 144 -19.37 -5.40 -1.88
CA GLU A 144 -17.91 -5.34 -1.86
C GLU A 144 -17.39 -4.92 -0.47
N PHE A 145 -18.05 -3.94 0.17
CA PHE A 145 -17.71 -3.50 1.52
C PHE A 145 -17.91 -4.60 2.56
N ALA A 146 -19.02 -5.32 2.49
CA ALA A 146 -19.26 -6.48 3.32
C ALA A 146 -18.17 -7.55 3.16
N ARG A 147 -17.81 -7.89 1.91
CA ARG A 147 -16.72 -8.83 1.64
C ARG A 147 -15.38 -8.36 2.19
N ALA A 148 -15.09 -7.07 2.09
CA ALA A 148 -13.86 -6.50 2.64
C ALA A 148 -13.82 -6.60 4.17
N LEU A 149 -14.97 -6.47 4.84
CA LEU A 149 -15.09 -6.70 6.28
C LEU A 149 -15.02 -8.19 6.66
N ASP A 150 -15.59 -9.10 5.86
CA ASP A 150 -15.55 -10.55 6.11
C ASP A 150 -14.12 -11.11 6.09
N GLY A 151 -13.23 -10.52 5.28
CA GLY A 151 -11.79 -10.85 5.29
C GLY A 151 -11.12 -10.61 6.65
N ILE A 152 -11.69 -9.71 7.46
CA ILE A 152 -11.26 -9.35 8.82
C ILE A 152 -12.01 -10.20 9.85
N ALA A 153 -13.28 -10.51 9.58
CA ALA A 153 -14.20 -11.21 10.47
C ALA A 153 -14.13 -12.75 10.36
N ARG A 154 -12.96 -13.33 10.07
CA ARG A 154 -12.75 -14.79 10.01
C ARG A 154 -13.12 -15.54 11.30
N SER A 155 -13.45 -14.83 12.38
CA SER A 155 -13.88 -15.41 13.66
C SER A 155 -15.35 -15.16 14.03
N THR A 156 -16.10 -14.28 13.34
CA THR A 156 -17.49 -13.97 13.73
C THR A 156 -18.29 -13.38 12.56
N ASP A 157 -19.39 -14.03 12.20
CA ASP A 157 -20.43 -13.50 11.31
C ASP A 157 -20.71 -12.02 11.65
N PHE A 158 -20.27 -11.08 10.81
CA PHE A 158 -20.54 -9.66 11.03
C PHE A 158 -22.04 -9.44 10.79
N PRO A 159 -22.87 -9.30 11.84
CA PRO A 159 -24.30 -9.25 11.68
C PRO A 159 -24.66 -7.86 11.16
N GLY A 160 -25.44 -7.78 10.08
CA GLY A 160 -26.03 -6.50 9.71
C GLY A 160 -26.02 -6.12 8.24
N VAL A 161 -25.19 -6.74 7.39
CA VAL A 161 -25.14 -6.36 5.97
C VAL A 161 -26.48 -6.65 5.29
N LYS A 162 -27.06 -7.82 5.56
CA LYS A 162 -28.39 -8.21 5.05
C LYS A 162 -29.48 -7.28 5.58
N GLU A 163 -29.34 -6.81 6.83
CA GLU A 163 -30.25 -5.84 7.43
C GLU A 163 -30.17 -4.45 6.77
N ILE A 164 -29.01 -4.02 6.24
CA ILE A 164 -28.94 -2.80 5.39
C ILE A 164 -29.81 -2.98 4.14
N PHE A 165 -29.67 -4.12 3.47
CA PHE A 165 -30.45 -4.39 2.27
C PHE A 165 -31.94 -4.45 2.60
N ALA A 166 -32.33 -5.06 3.72
CA ALA A 166 -33.72 -5.04 4.19
C ALA A 166 -34.21 -3.62 4.48
N ALA A 167 -33.41 -2.79 5.16
CA ALA A 167 -33.73 -1.38 5.42
C ALA A 167 -33.90 -0.57 4.13
N LEU A 168 -33.06 -0.83 3.13
CA LEU A 168 -33.15 -0.21 1.82
C LEU A 168 -34.42 -0.68 1.08
N ALA A 169 -34.74 -1.97 1.12
CA ALA A 169 -35.96 -2.51 0.55
C ALA A 169 -37.21 -1.88 1.17
N LEU A 170 -37.21 -1.70 2.49
CA LEU A 170 -38.28 -1.00 3.22
C LEU A 170 -38.44 0.44 2.76
N LEU A 171 -37.33 1.17 2.61
CA LEU A 171 -37.34 2.54 2.10
C LEU A 171 -37.96 2.60 0.71
N LEU A 172 -37.56 1.69 -0.20
CA LEU A 172 -38.10 1.60 -1.55
C LEU A 172 -39.60 1.33 -1.56
N ASN A 173 -40.05 0.38 -0.74
CA ASN A 173 -41.46 0.04 -0.61
C ASN A 173 -42.27 1.21 -0.04
N ALA A 174 -41.70 1.95 0.92
CA ALA A 174 -42.33 3.15 1.45
C ALA A 174 -42.40 4.27 0.40
N ALA A 175 -41.34 4.48 -0.38
CA ALA A 175 -41.27 5.49 -1.43
C ALA A 175 -42.28 5.22 -2.56
N HIS A 176 -42.52 3.94 -2.86
CA HIS A 176 -43.51 3.53 -3.85
C HIS A 176 -44.91 4.06 -3.56
N ARG A 177 -45.31 4.12 -2.28
CA ARG A 177 -46.64 4.59 -1.88
C ARG A 177 -46.88 6.06 -2.18
N VAL A 178 -45.82 6.83 -2.43
CA VAL A 178 -45.91 8.28 -2.59
C VAL A 178 -45.25 8.74 -3.89
N ARG A 179 -45.97 8.52 -5.00
CA ARG A 179 -45.55 8.79 -6.39
C ARG A 179 -44.94 10.18 -6.65
N THR A 180 -45.32 11.21 -5.88
CA THR A 180 -44.82 12.59 -6.04
C THR A 180 -43.50 12.87 -5.31
N GLU A 181 -43.04 11.97 -4.46
CA GLU A 181 -41.91 12.16 -3.53
C GLU A 181 -40.63 11.44 -3.98
N TYR A 182 -40.72 10.72 -5.09
CA TYR A 182 -39.64 9.89 -5.60
C TYR A 182 -38.37 10.69 -5.89
N LYS A 183 -38.49 11.97 -6.30
CA LYS A 183 -37.34 12.84 -6.61
C LYS A 183 -36.45 13.13 -5.39
N ASP A 184 -37.02 13.25 -4.21
CA ASP A 184 -36.25 13.56 -3.01
C ASP A 184 -35.62 12.28 -2.41
N ALA A 185 -36.30 11.14 -2.53
CA ALA A 185 -35.71 9.83 -2.25
C ALA A 185 -34.57 9.48 -3.23
N GLU A 186 -34.73 9.82 -4.52
CA GLU A 186 -33.70 9.67 -5.56
C GLU A 186 -32.45 10.47 -5.22
N LYS A 187 -32.58 11.75 -4.80
CA LYS A 187 -31.43 12.54 -4.32
C LYS A 187 -30.72 11.91 -3.13
N LEU A 188 -31.46 11.34 -2.19
CA LEU A 188 -30.86 10.66 -1.03
C LEU A 188 -30.09 9.41 -1.47
N ILE A 189 -30.65 8.63 -2.39
CA ILE A 189 -30.00 7.44 -2.96
C ILE A 189 -28.78 7.83 -3.81
N ASP A 190 -28.83 8.94 -4.55
CA ASP A 190 -27.70 9.47 -5.30
C ASP A 190 -26.55 9.90 -4.37
N ARG A 191 -26.87 10.54 -3.23
CA ARG A 191 -25.86 10.85 -2.20
C ARG A 191 -25.26 9.58 -1.61
N PHE A 192 -26.10 8.56 -1.39
CA PHE A 192 -25.61 7.28 -0.91
C PHE A 192 -24.70 6.60 -1.94
N ARG A 193 -25.07 6.61 -3.22
CA ARG A 193 -24.22 6.13 -4.31
C ARG A 193 -22.87 6.84 -4.30
N ALA A 194 -22.88 8.17 -4.27
CA ALA A 194 -21.64 8.95 -4.28
C ALA A 194 -20.73 8.61 -3.09
N TYR A 195 -21.31 8.37 -1.91
CA TYR A 195 -20.58 7.90 -0.74
C TYR A 195 -19.99 6.49 -0.95
N ILE A 196 -20.81 5.55 -1.43
CA ILE A 196 -20.39 4.16 -1.70
C ILE A 196 -19.29 4.11 -2.77
N ASP A 197 -19.38 4.92 -3.83
CA ASP A 197 -18.33 4.97 -4.88
C ASP A 197 -16.99 5.44 -4.30
N ARG A 198 -17.00 6.42 -3.39
CA ARG A 198 -15.79 6.86 -2.67
C ARG A 198 -15.25 5.76 -1.77
N LEU A 199 -16.13 5.09 -1.04
CA LEU A 199 -15.77 3.97 -0.18
C LEU A 199 -15.12 2.84 -0.98
N LYS A 200 -15.65 2.51 -2.17
CA LYS A 200 -15.05 1.53 -3.09
C LYS A 200 -13.64 1.88 -3.50
N VAL A 201 -13.38 3.15 -3.85
CA VAL A 201 -12.02 3.60 -4.18
C VAL A 201 -11.10 3.42 -2.97
N ARG A 202 -11.58 3.76 -1.77
CA ARG A 202 -10.78 3.68 -0.55
C ARG A 202 -10.48 2.24 -0.13
N MET A 203 -11.41 1.31 -0.33
CA MET A 203 -11.21 -0.11 -0.07
C MET A 203 -10.15 -0.77 -0.96
N ARG A 204 -9.75 -0.14 -2.07
CA ARG A 204 -8.62 -0.63 -2.90
C ARG A 204 -7.27 -0.44 -2.21
N ALA A 205 -7.22 0.39 -1.17
CA ALA A 205 -6.05 0.58 -0.31
C ALA A 205 -6.34 0.00 1.09
N PRO A 206 -5.31 -0.46 1.83
CA PRO A 206 -5.49 -0.85 3.22
C PRO A 206 -6.00 0.35 4.04
N MET A 207 -7.22 0.25 4.57
CA MET A 207 -7.79 1.25 5.47
C MET A 207 -7.29 1.00 6.90
N GLY A 208 -6.63 2.00 7.47
CA GLY A 208 -6.35 2.03 8.91
C GLY A 208 -7.63 2.07 9.74
N ASP A 209 -7.54 1.72 11.02
CA ASP A 209 -8.72 1.53 11.88
C ASP A 209 -9.55 2.81 12.05
N GLY A 210 -8.90 3.97 12.11
CA GLY A 210 -9.60 5.25 12.17
C GLY A 210 -10.40 5.55 10.90
N ALA A 211 -9.84 5.26 9.72
CA ALA A 211 -10.53 5.45 8.44
C ALA A 211 -11.74 4.50 8.34
N ARG A 212 -11.58 3.27 8.83
CA ARG A 212 -12.67 2.29 8.93
C ARG A 212 -13.77 2.77 9.87
N ALA A 213 -13.41 3.34 11.02
CA ALA A 213 -14.37 3.87 11.99
C ALA A 213 -15.19 5.04 11.43
N ILE A 214 -14.54 5.94 10.68
CA ILE A 214 -15.22 7.03 9.98
C ILE A 214 -16.17 6.49 8.92
N ALA A 215 -15.72 5.53 8.10
CA ALA A 215 -16.57 4.93 7.08
C ALA A 215 -17.82 4.27 7.67
N LEU A 216 -17.67 3.49 8.74
CA LEU A 216 -18.81 2.91 9.44
C LEU A 216 -19.72 3.97 10.06
N SER A 217 -19.16 5.05 10.61
CA SER A 217 -19.95 6.17 11.17
C SER A 217 -20.78 6.88 10.09
N ALA A 218 -20.23 7.10 8.90
CA ALA A 218 -21.00 7.62 7.76
C ALA A 218 -22.13 6.68 7.36
N LEU A 219 -21.86 5.37 7.29
CA LEU A 219 -22.87 4.37 6.95
C LEU A 219 -24.00 4.28 8.00
N VAL A 220 -23.66 4.43 9.28
CA VAL A 220 -24.64 4.56 10.38
C VAL A 220 -25.53 5.79 10.20
N ASN A 221 -24.97 6.94 9.85
CA ASN A 221 -25.77 8.15 9.63
C ASN A 221 -26.65 8.06 8.38
N LEU A 222 -26.20 7.35 7.36
CA LEU A 222 -27.02 7.00 6.20
C LEU A 222 -28.21 6.11 6.58
N LEU A 223 -27.99 5.09 7.41
CA LEU A 223 -29.08 4.26 7.94
C LEU A 223 -30.11 5.08 8.73
N LYS A 224 -29.66 6.00 9.58
CA LYS A 224 -30.55 6.92 10.31
C LYS A 224 -31.37 7.80 9.36
N ALA A 225 -30.73 8.35 8.32
CA ALA A 225 -31.41 9.11 7.30
C ALA A 225 -32.48 8.26 6.58
N PHE A 226 -32.17 7.01 6.23
CA PHE A 226 -33.15 6.08 5.66
C PHE A 226 -34.30 5.79 6.61
N ALA A 227 -34.04 5.59 7.91
CA ALA A 227 -35.07 5.34 8.89
C ALA A 227 -36.06 6.52 8.94
N HIS A 228 -35.55 7.75 8.99
CA HIS A 228 -36.36 8.95 9.00
C HIS A 228 -37.19 9.10 7.73
N VAL A 229 -36.59 8.94 6.55
CA VAL A 229 -37.32 9.05 5.28
C VAL A 229 -38.37 7.94 5.16
N THR A 230 -38.03 6.69 5.50
CA THR A 230 -38.97 5.56 5.50
C THR A 230 -40.17 5.84 6.41
N ARG A 231 -39.94 6.33 7.63
CA ARG A 231 -41.00 6.69 8.56
C ARG A 231 -41.93 7.76 8.00
N LEU A 232 -41.38 8.80 7.39
CA LEU A 232 -42.15 9.90 6.80
C LEU A 232 -43.01 9.45 5.63
N LEU A 233 -42.43 8.61 4.76
CA LEU A 233 -43.13 7.99 3.64
C LEU A 233 -44.28 7.08 4.12
N LYS A 234 -44.04 6.26 5.15
CA LYS A 234 -45.07 5.39 5.75
C LYS A 234 -46.26 6.17 6.31
N GLN A 235 -46.04 7.38 6.84
CA GLN A 235 -47.10 8.22 7.41
C GLN A 235 -47.98 8.90 6.33
N GLY A 236 -47.66 8.78 5.04
CA GLY A 236 -48.41 9.42 3.95
C GLY A 236 -48.35 10.95 3.97
N ARG A 237 -47.51 11.53 4.84
CA ARG A 237 -47.28 12.98 4.99
C ARG A 237 -46.00 13.46 4.31
N GLY A 238 -45.32 12.58 3.59
CA GLY A 238 -43.98 12.87 3.10
C GLY A 238 -43.93 14.00 2.07
N ALA A 239 -45.03 14.34 1.37
CA ALA A 239 -44.90 15.18 0.17
C ALA A 239 -44.65 16.63 0.52
N LEU A 240 -45.36 17.09 1.55
CA LEU A 240 -45.17 18.42 2.11
C LEU A 240 -43.99 18.42 3.09
N PHE A 241 -43.69 17.28 3.73
CA PHE A 241 -42.67 17.20 4.78
C PHE A 241 -41.26 16.95 4.24
N LEU A 242 -41.05 16.12 3.22
CA LEU A 242 -39.76 15.97 2.54
C LEU A 242 -39.39 17.27 1.83
N LYS A 243 -40.33 17.85 1.09
CA LYS A 243 -40.11 19.14 0.44
C LYS A 243 -39.76 20.24 1.45
N SER A 244 -40.38 20.25 2.64
CA SER A 244 -40.01 21.19 3.71
C SER A 244 -38.72 20.79 4.43
N LEU A 245 -38.39 19.51 4.59
CA LEU A 245 -37.15 19.03 5.18
C LEU A 245 -35.93 19.40 4.34
N PHE A 246 -36.02 19.30 3.02
CA PHE A 246 -34.95 19.69 2.11
C PHE A 246 -34.81 21.21 1.94
N VAL A 247 -35.84 21.98 2.30
CA VAL A 247 -35.87 23.45 2.09
C VAL A 247 -35.76 24.25 3.41
N LYS A 248 -36.13 23.69 4.56
CA LYS A 248 -36.30 24.41 5.85
C LYS A 248 -35.56 23.81 7.06
N GLY A 249 -34.36 23.24 6.92
CA GLY A 249 -33.48 23.07 8.08
C GLY A 249 -33.91 22.03 9.12
N GLY A 250 -34.71 21.02 8.77
CA GLY A 250 -35.20 20.04 9.74
C GLY A 250 -34.21 18.92 10.07
N ALA A 251 -34.65 17.96 10.91
CA ALA A 251 -33.82 16.86 11.41
C ALA A 251 -33.05 16.07 10.32
N LEU A 252 -33.66 15.85 9.15
CA LEU A 252 -32.99 15.19 8.02
C LEU A 252 -31.84 16.03 7.45
N GLN A 253 -31.99 17.36 7.40
CA GLN A 253 -30.92 18.24 6.94
C GLN A 253 -29.76 18.23 7.92
N SER A 254 -30.02 18.17 9.24
CA SER A 254 -28.97 17.94 10.24
C SER A 254 -28.24 16.63 9.98
N THR A 255 -28.95 15.51 9.81
CA THR A 255 -28.30 14.20 9.55
C THR A 255 -27.52 14.19 8.23
N LEU A 256 -28.02 14.86 7.19
CA LEU A 256 -27.31 15.00 5.92
C LEU A 256 -26.09 15.91 6.02
N HIS A 257 -26.16 16.95 6.85
CA HIS A 257 -25.03 17.83 7.15
C HIS A 257 -23.98 17.11 7.99
N ASP A 258 -24.40 16.28 8.96
CA ASP A 258 -23.51 15.41 9.74
C ASP A 258 -22.81 14.42 8.81
N LEU A 259 -23.54 13.83 7.85
CA LEU A 259 -22.95 12.95 6.83
C LEU A 259 -21.94 13.71 5.97
N GLU A 260 -22.25 14.92 5.50
CA GLU A 260 -21.33 15.74 4.70
C GLU A 260 -20.08 16.14 5.49
N THR A 261 -20.24 16.44 6.77
CA THR A 261 -19.13 16.70 7.71
C THR A 261 -18.26 15.47 7.86
N ILE A 262 -18.86 14.30 8.11
CA ILE A 262 -18.11 13.02 8.23
C ILE A 262 -17.39 12.66 6.94
N VAL A 263 -18.02 12.89 5.79
CA VAL A 263 -17.39 12.66 4.49
C VAL A 263 -16.22 13.64 4.26
N SER A 264 -16.35 14.89 4.70
CA SER A 264 -15.27 15.88 4.64
C SER A 264 -14.12 15.49 5.58
N ASP A 265 -14.44 15.03 6.78
CA ASP A 265 -13.46 14.50 7.75
C ASP A 265 -12.77 13.24 7.20
N GLU A 266 -13.50 12.38 6.49
CA GLU A 266 -12.93 11.22 5.79
C GLU A 266 -11.90 11.63 4.74
N GLU A 267 -12.21 12.66 3.93
CA GLU A 267 -11.28 13.20 2.93
C GLU A 267 -10.02 13.74 3.61
N MET A 268 -10.16 14.52 4.68
CA MET A 268 -9.04 15.06 5.45
C MET A 268 -8.19 13.97 6.11
N MET A 269 -8.84 12.92 6.61
CA MET A 269 -8.16 11.76 7.17
C MET A 269 -7.43 10.97 6.10
N GLY A 270 -8.01 10.83 4.90
CA GLY A 270 -7.34 10.21 3.74
C GLY A 270 -6.08 10.96 3.33
N ILE A 271 -6.12 12.29 3.33
CA ILE A 271 -4.93 13.12 3.10
C ILE A 271 -3.88 12.90 4.19
N THR A 272 -4.32 12.81 5.45
CA THR A 272 -3.42 12.57 6.60
C THR A 272 -2.75 11.20 6.50
N ASP A 273 -3.50 10.14 6.17
CA ASP A 273 -2.97 8.79 5.96
C ASP A 273 -1.90 8.77 4.85
N ILE A 274 -2.14 9.50 3.74
CA ILE A 274 -1.17 9.64 2.64
C ILE A 274 0.10 10.34 3.12
N ILE A 275 -0.03 11.43 3.90
CA ILE A 275 1.13 12.16 4.44
C ILE A 275 1.94 11.28 5.39
N VAL A 276 1.28 10.53 6.27
CA VAL A 276 1.95 9.59 7.18
C VAL A 276 2.65 8.49 6.39
N GLY A 277 2.00 7.91 5.39
CA GLY A 277 2.59 6.91 4.50
C GLY A 277 3.80 7.44 3.70
N MET A 278 3.73 8.69 3.21
CA MET A 278 4.85 9.34 2.54
C MET A 278 6.04 9.56 3.47
N ASN A 279 5.81 9.89 4.74
CA ASN A 279 6.89 10.04 5.71
C ASN A 279 7.58 8.69 5.99
N GLN A 280 6.80 7.62 6.17
CA GLN A 280 7.34 6.26 6.32
C GLN A 280 8.16 5.84 5.09
N PHE A 281 7.63 6.08 3.90
CA PHE A 281 8.32 5.80 2.64
C PHE A 281 9.62 6.62 2.50
N SER A 282 9.60 7.88 2.93
CA SER A 282 10.79 8.74 2.96
C SER A 282 11.87 8.12 3.87
N ASP A 283 11.50 7.66 5.06
CA ASP A 283 12.43 7.03 6.00
C ASP A 283 13.05 5.75 5.42
N GLU A 284 12.26 4.92 4.72
CA GLU A 284 12.75 3.75 4.01
C GLU A 284 13.73 4.11 2.87
N ILE A 285 13.42 5.15 2.09
CA ILE A 285 14.33 5.66 1.05
C ILE A 285 15.64 6.15 1.68
N PHE A 286 15.59 6.86 2.80
CA PHE A 286 16.78 7.30 3.51
C PHE A 286 17.62 6.12 4.00
N TYR A 287 16.98 5.06 4.49
CA TYR A 287 17.65 3.84 4.89
C TYR A 287 18.32 3.13 3.70
N VAL A 288 17.61 2.98 2.58
CA VAL A 288 18.18 2.39 1.35
C VAL A 288 19.34 3.23 0.84
N LYS A 289 19.18 4.55 0.79
CA LYS A 289 20.25 5.47 0.39
C LYS A 289 21.49 5.32 1.26
N LYS A 290 21.31 5.25 2.58
CA LYS A 290 22.41 5.03 3.53
C LYS A 290 23.09 3.69 3.30
N THR A 291 22.31 2.62 3.07
CA THR A 291 22.83 1.29 2.79
C THR A 291 23.63 1.27 1.48
N THR A 292 23.10 1.87 0.41
CA THR A 292 23.80 2.00 -0.88
C THR A 292 25.09 2.81 -0.74
N GLN A 293 25.09 3.87 0.07
CA GLN A 293 26.30 4.65 0.33
C GLN A 293 27.35 3.84 1.06
N ASN A 294 26.98 3.10 2.11
CA ASN A 294 27.90 2.22 2.82
C ASN A 294 28.51 1.16 1.90
N ILE A 295 27.72 0.55 1.01
CA ILE A 295 28.21 -0.42 0.02
C ILE A 295 29.19 0.25 -0.96
N LEU A 296 28.90 1.47 -1.41
CA LEU A 296 29.78 2.21 -2.30
C LEU A 296 31.12 2.52 -1.62
N ASP A 297 31.10 2.91 -0.36
CA ASP A 297 32.30 3.20 0.43
C ASP A 297 33.12 1.91 0.63
N GLU A 298 32.48 0.77 0.96
CA GLU A 298 33.13 -0.54 1.07
C GLU A 298 33.78 -0.99 -0.26
N LEU A 299 33.10 -0.76 -1.40
CA LEU A 299 33.66 -1.06 -2.72
C LEU A 299 34.86 -0.18 -3.05
N GLN A 300 34.83 1.11 -2.69
CA GLN A 300 35.97 2.01 -2.87
C GLN A 300 37.17 1.59 -2.02
N GLU A 301 36.93 1.20 -0.76
CA GLU A 301 37.98 0.66 0.09
C GLU A 301 38.56 -0.64 -0.46
N SER A 302 37.71 -1.58 -0.91
CA SER A 302 38.16 -2.83 -1.52
C SER A 302 39.04 -2.56 -2.73
N LYS A 303 38.62 -1.62 -3.60
CA LYS A 303 39.40 -1.22 -4.77
C LYS A 303 40.77 -0.64 -4.40
N ALA A 304 40.84 0.19 -3.35
CA ALA A 304 42.11 0.74 -2.86
C ALA A 304 43.04 -0.34 -2.30
N ARG A 305 42.49 -1.34 -1.60
CA ARG A 305 43.26 -2.50 -1.11
C ARG A 305 43.79 -3.34 -2.27
N ASP A 306 42.96 -3.63 -3.27
CA ASP A 306 43.37 -4.40 -4.46
C ASP A 306 44.47 -3.69 -5.24
N GLN A 307 44.38 -2.36 -5.38
CA GLN A 307 45.42 -1.56 -6.02
C GLN A 307 46.74 -1.63 -5.23
N THR A 308 46.69 -1.47 -3.92
CA THR A 308 47.87 -1.56 -3.04
C THR A 308 48.51 -2.95 -3.11
N GLN A 309 47.69 -4.00 -3.14
CA GLN A 309 48.15 -5.38 -3.26
C GLN A 309 48.78 -5.65 -4.64
N HIS A 310 48.20 -5.11 -5.71
CA HIS A 310 48.76 -5.20 -7.05
C HIS A 310 50.14 -4.53 -7.12
N ASP A 311 50.25 -3.30 -6.61
CA ASP A 311 51.52 -2.56 -6.59
C ASP A 311 52.60 -3.30 -5.78
N ALA A 312 52.24 -3.88 -4.63
CA ALA A 312 53.14 -4.69 -3.82
C ALA A 312 53.62 -5.97 -4.53
N VAL A 313 52.75 -6.63 -5.30
CA VAL A 313 53.13 -7.80 -6.11
C VAL A 313 54.06 -7.39 -7.23
N MET A 314 53.80 -6.26 -7.89
CA MET A 314 54.66 -5.74 -8.96
C MET A 314 56.05 -5.37 -8.46
N GLU A 315 56.17 -4.76 -7.28
CA GLU A 315 57.48 -4.49 -6.67
C GLU A 315 58.23 -5.76 -6.29
N ARG A 316 57.53 -6.80 -5.79
CA ARG A 316 58.14 -8.12 -5.54
C ARG A 316 58.66 -8.77 -6.82
N LEU A 317 57.93 -8.69 -7.92
CA LEU A 317 58.36 -9.21 -9.22
C LEU A 317 59.61 -8.51 -9.72
N LYS A 318 59.67 -7.17 -9.64
CA LYS A 318 60.88 -6.40 -10.00
C LYS A 318 62.09 -6.81 -9.16
N ALA A 319 61.90 -7.05 -7.87
CA ALA A 319 62.97 -7.50 -6.97
C ALA A 319 63.50 -8.90 -7.35
N ILE A 320 62.60 -9.82 -7.73
CA ILE A 320 62.98 -11.15 -8.23
C ILE A 320 63.78 -11.03 -9.53
N GLU A 321 63.30 -10.24 -10.50
CA GLU A 321 64.00 -10.02 -11.77
C GLU A 321 65.39 -9.38 -11.58
N ALA A 322 65.55 -8.48 -10.61
CA ALA A 322 66.84 -7.88 -10.28
C ALA A 322 67.79 -8.91 -9.65
N ASN A 323 67.27 -9.75 -8.75
CA ASN A 323 68.03 -10.84 -8.13
C ASN A 323 68.47 -11.90 -9.16
N ASP A 324 67.60 -12.26 -10.09
CA ASP A 324 67.91 -13.21 -11.16
C ASP A 324 68.98 -12.65 -12.11
N ARG A 325 68.91 -11.36 -12.45
CA ARG A 325 69.97 -10.67 -13.21
C ARG A 325 71.32 -10.73 -12.48
N ALA A 326 71.35 -10.39 -11.19
CA ALA A 326 72.57 -10.44 -10.39
C ALA A 326 73.16 -11.88 -10.30
N ASN A 327 72.30 -12.89 -10.11
CA ASN A 327 72.72 -14.28 -10.09
C ASN A 327 73.28 -14.74 -11.45
N ASN A 328 72.66 -14.34 -12.55
CA ASN A 328 73.15 -14.63 -13.89
C ASN A 328 74.52 -13.99 -14.16
N GLU A 329 74.75 -12.75 -13.70
CA GLU A 329 76.08 -12.11 -13.80
C GLU A 329 77.16 -12.89 -13.04
N VAL A 330 76.85 -13.37 -11.82
CA VAL A 330 77.77 -14.21 -11.03
C VAL A 330 78.07 -15.53 -11.74
N ILE A 331 77.06 -16.19 -12.30
CA ILE A 331 77.23 -17.44 -13.06
C ILE A 331 78.10 -17.20 -14.29
N MET A 332 77.82 -16.15 -15.07
CA MET A 332 78.60 -15.80 -16.26
C MET A 332 80.07 -15.51 -15.91
N LYS A 333 80.33 -14.81 -14.80
CA LYS A 333 81.70 -14.58 -14.33
C LYS A 333 82.43 -15.89 -13.98
N LYS A 334 81.76 -16.82 -13.28
CA LYS A 334 82.33 -18.14 -12.96
C LYS A 334 82.62 -18.96 -14.22
N LEU A 335 81.74 -18.91 -15.21
CA LEU A 335 81.95 -19.61 -16.48
C LEU A 335 83.16 -19.04 -17.23
N GLN A 336 83.32 -17.72 -17.25
CA GLN A 336 84.50 -17.07 -17.82
C GLN A 336 85.79 -17.51 -17.09
N ASP A 337 85.78 -17.51 -15.75
CA ASP A 337 86.93 -17.97 -14.96
C ASP A 337 87.31 -19.44 -15.27
N ILE A 338 86.32 -20.32 -15.49
CA ILE A 338 86.53 -21.71 -15.89
C ILE A 338 87.13 -21.77 -17.30
N GLN A 339 86.61 -20.99 -18.25
CA GLN A 339 87.14 -20.93 -19.61
C GLN A 339 88.60 -20.47 -19.61
N ASP A 340 88.92 -19.40 -18.90
CA ASP A 340 90.29 -18.89 -18.76
C ASP A 340 91.23 -19.94 -18.15
N GLN A 341 90.76 -20.73 -17.18
CA GLN A 341 91.53 -21.84 -16.61
C GLN A 341 91.81 -22.96 -17.63
N LEU A 342 90.82 -23.29 -18.48
CA LEU A 342 90.97 -24.28 -19.54
C LEU A 342 91.97 -23.80 -20.61
N GLU A 343 91.90 -22.53 -21.02
CA GLU A 343 92.84 -21.94 -21.99
C GLU A 343 94.29 -21.90 -21.44
N ARG A 344 94.48 -21.56 -20.16
CA ARG A 344 95.79 -21.65 -19.49
C ARG A 344 96.33 -23.07 -19.42
N ARG A 345 95.46 -24.07 -19.22
CA ARG A 345 95.87 -25.48 -19.24
C ARG A 345 96.25 -25.96 -20.64
N ALA A 346 95.53 -25.54 -21.67
CA ALA A 346 95.81 -25.91 -23.06
C ALA A 346 97.11 -25.28 -23.61
N SER A 347 97.54 -24.14 -23.05
CA SER A 347 98.78 -23.44 -23.42
C SER A 347 100.03 -23.91 -22.66
N LEU A 348 99.88 -24.83 -21.70
CA LEU A 348 101.03 -25.53 -21.13
C LEU A 348 101.60 -26.47 -22.20
N PRO A 349 102.89 -26.33 -22.57
CA PRO A 349 103.52 -27.19 -23.55
C PRO A 349 103.45 -28.64 -23.06
N ASP A 350 102.86 -29.52 -23.86
CA ASP A 350 102.70 -30.95 -23.60
C ASP A 350 104.08 -31.55 -23.27
N PRO A 351 104.35 -31.94 -22.01
CA PRO A 351 105.69 -32.32 -21.58
C PRO A 351 106.14 -33.70 -22.09
N ASP A 352 105.35 -34.42 -22.90
CA ASP A 352 105.65 -35.83 -23.22
C ASP A 352 105.60 -36.26 -24.69
N LEU A 353 105.61 -35.33 -25.65
CA LEU A 353 105.77 -35.67 -27.08
C LEU A 353 107.23 -35.64 -27.58
N THR A 354 108.21 -35.40 -26.71
CA THR A 354 109.65 -35.49 -27.07
C THR A 354 110.32 -36.82 -26.71
N THR A 355 109.66 -37.72 -25.96
CA THR A 355 110.26 -39.00 -25.53
C THR A 355 109.91 -40.19 -26.45
N ALA A 356 108.91 -40.07 -27.32
CA ALA A 356 108.46 -41.17 -28.20
C ALA A 356 109.00 -41.11 -29.66
N ARG A 357 110.19 -40.52 -29.89
CA ARG A 357 110.85 -40.52 -31.20
C ARG A 357 112.13 -41.38 -31.29
N GLY A 358 112.32 -42.31 -30.34
CA GLY A 358 113.55 -43.08 -30.19
C GLY A 358 113.50 -44.59 -30.47
N LEU A 359 112.39 -45.19 -30.90
CA LEU A 359 112.30 -46.66 -31.06
C LEU A 359 111.36 -47.05 -32.23
N TYR A 360 111.88 -47.03 -33.46
CA TYR A 360 111.48 -47.92 -34.56
C TYR A 360 112.67 -48.00 -35.52
N ILE A 361 113.51 -49.02 -35.29
CA ILE A 361 114.46 -49.61 -36.25
C ILE A 361 113.80 -50.86 -36.80
#